data_AF-A0A7C7M642-F1
#
_entry.id   AF-A0A7C7M642-F1
#
_cell.length_a   1.000
_cell.length_b   1.000
_cell.length_c   1.000
_cell.angle_alpha   90.00
_cell.angle_beta   90.00
_cell.angle_gamma   90.00
#
_symmetry.space_group_name_H-M   'P 1'
#
loop_
_entity.id
_entity.type
_entity.pdbx_description
1 polymer ?
#
loop_
_entity_poly.entity_id
_entity_poly.type
_entity_poly.pdbx_seq_one_letter_code
_entity_poly.pdbx_strand_id
1 'polypeptide(L)'
;MDDDESESRKRRIEEYRKKIAVRPLETPKQYRSRVGRISRHRYLMDNRPAPAQRKAEIETYHESVERVTAKHQQVLADIKANTPTFREKQIAYDKARGAYESRTFLEATLRMKGIDPAADIEDMKTQYEEWKRAFLEGG
;
A
#
# COMPACT_ATOMS: atom_id res chain seq x y z
N MET A 1 -13.22 -13.74 -31.46
CA MET A 1 -14.59 -14.28 -31.28
C MET A 1 -15.16 -13.85 -29.93
N ASP A 2 -14.65 -12.78 -29.32
CA ASP A 2 -15.01 -12.34 -27.95
C ASP A 2 -15.84 -11.05 -27.94
N ASP A 3 -15.93 -10.36 -29.08
CA ASP A 3 -16.63 -9.08 -29.20
C ASP A 3 -18.16 -9.23 -29.13
N ASP A 4 -18.72 -10.34 -29.63
CA ASP A 4 -20.16 -10.60 -29.64
C ASP A 4 -20.76 -10.81 -28.24
N GLU A 5 -20.01 -11.41 -27.31
CA GLU A 5 -20.48 -11.60 -25.93
C GLU A 5 -20.46 -10.26 -25.16
N SER A 6 -19.48 -9.41 -25.46
CA SER A 6 -19.38 -8.07 -24.88
C SER A 6 -20.54 -7.17 -25.32
N GLU A 7 -20.91 -7.22 -26.61
CA GLU A 7 -22.03 -6.48 -27.18
C GLU A 7 -23.38 -7.02 -26.67
N SER A 8 -23.51 -8.34 -26.51
CA SER A 8 -24.68 -8.97 -25.88
C SER A 8 -24.89 -8.49 -24.44
N ARG A 9 -23.82 -8.40 -23.64
CA ARG A 9 -23.89 -7.85 -22.27
C ARG A 9 -24.27 -6.38 -22.25
N LYS A 10 -23.70 -5.55 -23.14
CA LYS A 10 -24.02 -4.12 -23.26
C LYS A 10 -25.51 -3.92 -23.59
N ARG A 11 -26.03 -4.65 -24.58
CA ARG A 11 -27.46 -4.61 -24.96
C ARG A 11 -28.37 -5.00 -23.80
N ARG A 12 -28.03 -6.07 -23.07
CA ARG A 12 -28.81 -6.53 -21.91
C ARG A 12 -28.85 -5.50 -20.78
N ILE A 13 -27.73 -4.82 -20.53
CA ILE A 13 -27.63 -3.72 -19.55
C ILE A 13 -28.47 -2.53 -20.01
N GLU A 14 -28.44 -2.19 -21.29
CA GLU A 14 -29.18 -1.05 -21.84
C GLU A 14 -30.70 -1.29 -21.83
N GLU A 15 -31.15 -2.49 -22.20
CA GLU A 15 -32.54 -2.92 -22.06
C GLU A 15 -33.00 -2.88 -20.60
N TYR A 16 -32.15 -3.33 -19.68
CA TYR A 16 -32.44 -3.27 -18.25
C TYR A 16 -32.55 -1.82 -17.75
N ARG A 17 -31.66 -0.93 -18.20
CA ARG A 17 -31.71 0.51 -17.90
C ARG A 17 -32.99 1.16 -18.44
N LYS A 18 -33.40 0.84 -19.68
CA LYS A 18 -34.68 1.30 -20.26
C LYS A 18 -35.87 0.79 -19.43
N LYS A 19 -35.86 -0.47 -19.00
CA LYS A 19 -36.89 -1.02 -18.10
C LYS A 19 -36.93 -0.34 -16.73
N ILE A 20 -35.79 0.05 -16.17
CA ILE A 20 -35.74 0.79 -14.90
C ILE A 20 -36.22 2.23 -15.07
N ALA A 21 -35.83 2.90 -16.16
CA ALA A 21 -36.22 4.30 -16.41
C ALA A 21 -37.74 4.50 -16.55
N VAL A 22 -38.45 3.48 -17.04
CA VAL A 22 -39.91 3.49 -17.19
C VAL A 22 -40.64 3.05 -15.91
N ARG A 23 -39.93 2.49 -14.91
CA ARG A 23 -40.57 2.14 -13.64
C ARG A 23 -40.90 3.42 -12.87
N PRO A 24 -42.14 3.57 -12.36
CA PRO A 24 -42.42 4.64 -11.42
C PRO A 24 -41.44 4.54 -10.25
N LEU A 25 -40.91 5.68 -9.80
CA LEU A 25 -40.04 5.78 -8.62
C LEU A 25 -40.85 5.34 -7.40
N GLU A 26 -40.86 4.03 -7.18
CA GLU A 26 -41.58 3.41 -6.10
C GLU A 26 -40.88 3.75 -4.79
N THR A 27 -41.60 4.37 -3.87
CA THR A 27 -41.06 4.59 -2.53
C THR A 27 -40.76 3.23 -1.88
N PRO A 28 -39.77 3.14 -0.97
CA PRO A 28 -39.48 1.89 -0.26
C PRO A 28 -40.72 1.26 0.42
N LYS A 29 -41.72 2.07 0.78
CA LYS A 29 -43.00 1.62 1.35
C LYS A 29 -43.89 0.94 0.30
N GLN A 30 -44.01 1.52 -0.90
CA GLN A 30 -44.76 0.94 -2.01
C GLN A 30 -44.12 -0.39 -2.48
N TYR A 31 -42.78 -0.43 -2.57
CA TYR A 31 -42.05 -1.65 -2.89
C TYR A 31 -42.36 -2.75 -1.87
N ARG A 32 -42.25 -2.44 -0.58
CA ARG A 32 -42.58 -3.37 0.51
C ARG A 32 -44.04 -3.83 0.52
N SER A 33 -44.99 -3.01 0.08
CA SER A 33 -46.37 -3.45 -0.08
C SER A 33 -46.58 -4.37 -1.28
N ARG A 34 -45.79 -4.21 -2.35
CA ARG A 34 -45.89 -5.01 -3.59
C ARG A 34 -45.20 -6.38 -3.49
N VAL A 35 -43.98 -6.44 -2.95
CA VAL A 35 -43.27 -7.72 -2.73
C VAL A 35 -43.67 -8.43 -1.43
N GLY A 36 -44.44 -7.75 -0.57
CA GLY A 36 -44.84 -8.27 0.74
C GLY A 36 -43.69 -8.27 1.77
N ARG A 37 -44.03 -8.51 3.03
CA ARG A 37 -43.04 -8.74 4.09
C ARG A 37 -42.73 -10.23 4.15
N ILE A 38 -41.57 -10.62 3.62
CA ILE A 38 -41.04 -11.95 3.87
C ILE A 38 -40.66 -12.01 5.36
N SER A 39 -41.20 -12.99 6.09
CA SER A 39 -40.81 -13.19 7.49
C SER A 39 -39.31 -13.50 7.55
N ARG A 40 -38.64 -13.05 8.61
CA ARG A 40 -37.21 -13.34 8.80
C ARG A 40 -36.91 -14.83 8.69
N HIS A 41 -37.81 -15.68 9.20
CA HIS A 41 -37.71 -17.13 9.08
C HIS A 41 -37.73 -17.61 7.63
N ARG A 42 -38.67 -17.14 6.80
CA ARG A 42 -38.75 -17.55 5.39
C ARG A 42 -37.54 -17.09 4.60
N TYR A 43 -37.10 -15.84 4.80
CA TYR A 43 -35.86 -15.33 4.21
C TYR A 43 -34.65 -16.21 4.56
N LEU A 44 -34.50 -16.62 5.82
CA LEU A 44 -33.39 -17.46 6.25
C LEU A 44 -33.43 -18.87 5.64
N MET A 45 -34.61 -19.42 5.41
CA MET A 45 -34.75 -20.73 4.76
C MET A 45 -34.49 -20.63 3.26
N ASP A 46 -35.00 -19.59 2.60
CA ASP A 46 -34.80 -19.33 1.16
C ASP A 46 -33.32 -19.07 0.83
N ASN A 47 -32.57 -18.49 1.78
CA ASN A 47 -31.13 -18.20 1.64
C ASN A 47 -30.24 -19.21 2.36
N ARG A 48 -30.75 -20.40 2.71
CA ARG A 48 -29.92 -21.43 3.34
C ARG A 48 -29.04 -22.07 2.26
N PRO A 49 -27.70 -21.86 2.29
CA PRO A 49 -26.83 -22.45 1.28
C PRO A 49 -26.88 -23.97 1.36
N ALA A 50 -26.88 -24.62 0.20
CA ALA A 50 -26.78 -26.07 0.13
C ALA A 50 -25.43 -26.51 0.75
N PRO A 51 -25.33 -27.72 1.30
CA PRO A 51 -24.08 -28.21 1.91
C PRO A 51 -22.87 -28.11 0.97
N ALA A 52 -23.06 -28.38 -0.33
CA ALA A 52 -22.02 -28.24 -1.35
C ALA A 52 -21.57 -26.78 -1.57
N GLN A 53 -22.52 -25.84 -1.58
CA GLN A 53 -22.21 -24.40 -1.71
C GLN A 53 -21.41 -23.92 -0.50
N ARG A 54 -21.82 -24.30 0.71
CA ARG A 54 -21.10 -23.96 1.94
C ARG A 54 -19.68 -24.53 1.95
N LYS A 55 -19.47 -25.75 1.44
CA LYS A 55 -18.13 -26.35 1.34
C LYS A 55 -17.23 -25.54 0.41
N ALA A 56 -17.72 -25.17 -0.78
CA ALA A 56 -16.97 -24.33 -1.72
C ALA A 56 -16.69 -22.92 -1.16
N GLU A 57 -17.64 -22.32 -0.44
CA GLU A 57 -17.44 -21.05 0.26
C GLU A 57 -16.33 -21.14 1.33
N ILE A 58 -16.27 -22.25 2.07
CA ILE A 58 -15.20 -22.48 3.06
C ILE A 58 -13.84 -22.64 2.36
N GLU A 59 -13.77 -23.42 1.28
CA GLU A 59 -12.54 -23.62 0.49
C GLU A 59 -12.04 -22.28 -0.07
N THR A 60 -12.90 -21.54 -0.76
CA THR A 60 -12.56 -20.21 -1.31
C THR A 60 -12.18 -19.21 -0.23
N TYR A 61 -12.81 -19.27 0.95
CA TYR A 61 -12.40 -18.48 2.11
C TYR A 61 -10.96 -18.79 2.51
N HIS A 62 -10.61 -20.06 2.70
CA HIS A 62 -9.24 -20.45 3.08
C HIS A 62 -8.20 -20.05 2.03
N GLU A 63 -8.46 -20.29 0.74
CA GLU A 63 -7.59 -19.84 -0.35
C GLU A 63 -7.40 -18.32 -0.35
N SER A 64 -8.48 -17.57 -0.13
CA SER A 64 -8.42 -16.12 -0.07
C SER A 64 -7.62 -15.61 1.12
N VAL A 65 -7.78 -16.25 2.28
CA VAL A 65 -7.04 -15.93 3.51
C VAL A 65 -5.55 -16.19 3.29
N GLU A 66 -5.16 -17.34 2.76
CA GLU A 66 -3.77 -17.66 2.48
C GLU A 66 -3.12 -16.63 1.54
N ARG A 67 -3.78 -16.32 0.43
CA ARG A 67 -3.30 -15.33 -0.55
C ARG A 67 -3.14 -13.94 0.07
N VAL A 68 -4.14 -13.48 0.83
CA VAL A 68 -4.11 -12.15 1.47
C VAL A 68 -3.03 -12.09 2.53
N THR A 69 -2.86 -13.17 3.32
CA THR A 69 -1.86 -13.24 4.38
C THR A 69 -0.45 -13.20 3.80
N ALA A 70 -0.18 -13.97 2.74
CA ALA A 70 1.10 -13.94 2.05
C ALA A 70 1.42 -12.55 1.48
N LYS A 71 0.45 -11.89 0.82
CA LYS A 71 0.61 -10.52 0.32
C LYS A 71 0.89 -9.52 1.46
N HIS A 72 0.20 -9.66 2.59
CA HIS A 72 0.41 -8.78 3.73
C HIS A 72 1.82 -8.94 4.32
N GLN A 73 2.31 -10.18 4.46
CA GLN A 73 3.66 -10.44 4.94
C GLN A 73 4.73 -9.86 4.01
N GLN A 74 4.55 -9.98 2.70
CA GLN A 74 5.44 -9.37 1.72
C GLN A 74 5.49 -7.84 1.88
N VAL A 75 4.32 -7.19 1.97
CA VAL A 75 4.24 -5.74 2.17
C VAL A 75 4.92 -5.31 3.46
N LEU A 76 4.76 -6.06 4.56
CA LEU A 76 5.45 -5.76 5.82
C LEU A 76 6.98 -5.90 5.69
N ALA A 77 7.45 -6.92 4.97
CA ALA A 77 8.88 -7.10 4.70
C ALA A 77 9.43 -5.94 3.87
N ASP A 78 8.72 -5.52 2.83
CA ASP A 78 9.10 -4.39 1.98
C ASP A 78 9.13 -3.08 2.76
N ILE A 79 8.12 -2.82 3.60
CA ILE A 79 8.10 -1.63 4.46
C ILE A 79 9.31 -1.66 5.41
N LYS A 80 9.58 -2.82 6.04
CA LYS A 80 10.71 -2.95 6.97
C LYS A 80 12.05 -2.73 6.27
N ALA A 81 12.21 -3.25 5.06
CA ALA A 81 13.43 -3.10 4.26
C ALA A 81 13.65 -1.65 3.80
N ASN A 82 12.57 -0.93 3.46
CA ASN A 82 12.64 0.43 2.94
C ASN A 82 12.48 1.51 4.03
N THR A 83 12.23 1.13 5.28
CA THR A 83 12.10 2.10 6.37
C THR A 83 13.50 2.55 6.77
N PRO A 84 13.84 3.85 6.60
CA PRO A 84 15.14 4.35 7.01
C PRO A 84 15.26 4.23 8.52
N THR A 85 16.41 3.75 8.96
CA THR A 85 16.77 3.61 10.37
C THR A 85 16.81 4.97 11.05
N PHE A 86 16.72 4.99 12.38
CA PHE A 86 16.85 6.23 13.17
C PHE A 86 18.16 6.97 12.83
N ARG A 87 19.26 6.22 12.66
CA ARG A 87 20.56 6.77 12.30
C ARG A 87 20.55 7.41 10.91
N GLU A 88 19.95 6.78 9.90
CA GLU A 88 19.84 7.35 8.56
C GLU A 88 18.98 8.61 8.54
N LYS A 89 17.88 8.62 9.30
CA LYS A 89 17.05 9.83 9.47
C LYS A 89 17.84 10.96 10.12
N GLN A 90 18.62 10.66 11.15
CA GLN A 90 19.47 11.64 11.84
C GLN A 90 20.54 12.20 10.91
N ILE A 91 21.25 11.34 10.17
CA ILE A 91 22.25 11.75 9.17
C ILE A 91 21.60 12.64 8.10
N ALA A 92 20.45 12.25 7.57
CA ALA A 92 19.74 13.04 6.55
C ALA A 92 19.31 14.41 7.09
N TYR A 93 18.80 14.46 8.32
CA TYR A 93 18.42 15.70 9.00
C TYR A 93 19.62 16.62 9.24
N ASP A 94 20.70 16.08 9.77
CA ASP A 94 21.93 16.82 10.06
C ASP A 94 22.62 17.30 8.78
N LYS A 95 22.56 16.50 7.70
CA LYS A 95 23.02 16.90 6.35
C LYS A 95 22.17 18.03 5.79
N ALA A 96 20.84 17.95 5.87
CA ALA A 96 19.93 19.02 5.43
C ALA A 96 20.14 20.33 6.20
N ARG A 97 20.56 20.25 7.47
CA ARG A 97 20.90 21.40 8.31
C ARG A 97 22.31 21.95 8.07
N GLY A 98 23.12 21.30 7.22
CA GLY A 98 24.51 21.69 6.96
C GLY A 98 25.45 21.43 8.14
N ALA A 99 25.05 20.61 9.13
CA ALA A 99 25.89 20.33 10.30
C ALA A 99 27.21 19.63 9.89
N TYR A 100 27.13 18.73 8.90
CA TYR A 100 28.28 18.04 8.30
C TYR A 100 29.17 18.94 7.42
N GLU A 101 28.70 20.14 7.08
CA GLU A 101 29.47 21.13 6.30
C GLU A 101 29.99 22.29 7.16
N SER A 102 29.69 22.28 8.46
CA SER A 102 30.17 23.31 9.38
C SER A 102 31.66 23.13 9.69
N ARG A 103 32.39 24.25 9.72
CA ARG A 103 33.83 24.28 10.05
C ARG A 103 34.16 23.54 11.34
N THR A 104 33.36 23.75 12.39
CA THR A 104 33.59 23.14 13.70
C THR A 104 33.42 21.62 13.68
N PHE A 105 32.42 21.11 12.95
CA PHE A 105 32.26 19.68 12.76
C PHE A 105 33.44 19.08 11.97
N LEU A 106 33.82 19.71 10.85
CA LEU A 106 34.90 19.23 10.00
C LEU A 106 36.24 19.23 10.76
N GLU A 107 36.60 20.33 11.43
CA GLU A 107 37.83 20.41 12.23
C GLU A 107 37.86 19.35 13.34
N ALA A 108 36.77 19.21 14.11
CA ALA A 108 36.71 18.23 15.19
C ALA A 108 36.79 16.79 14.64
N THR A 109 36.13 16.52 13.52
CA THR A 109 36.09 15.18 12.93
C THR A 109 37.45 14.82 12.36
N LEU A 110 38.10 15.71 11.60
CA LEU A 110 39.45 15.49 11.06
C LEU A 110 40.47 15.27 12.18
N ARG A 111 40.45 16.08 13.24
CA ARG A 111 41.31 15.88 14.42
C ARG A 111 41.07 14.54 15.11
N MET A 112 39.81 14.12 15.29
CA MET A 112 39.49 12.79 15.84
C MET A 112 40.01 11.65 14.95
N LYS A 113 40.17 11.88 13.64
CA LYS A 113 40.77 10.93 12.69
C LYS A 113 42.29 11.06 12.57
N GLY A 114 42.92 11.95 13.33
CA GLY A 114 44.37 12.19 13.30
C GLY A 114 44.84 12.98 12.07
N ILE A 115 43.93 13.64 11.37
CA ILE A 115 44.22 14.51 10.21
C ILE A 115 44.25 15.96 10.69
N ASP A 116 45.30 16.70 10.34
CA ASP A 116 45.37 18.13 10.65
C ASP A 116 44.40 18.90 9.74
N PRO A 117 43.42 19.65 10.29
CA PRO A 117 42.44 20.35 9.47
C PRO A 117 43.09 21.46 8.64
N ALA A 118 42.75 21.52 7.36
CA ALA A 118 43.11 22.65 6.50
C ALA A 118 42.58 23.98 7.05
N ALA A 119 43.14 25.12 6.64
CA ALA A 119 42.66 26.43 7.10
C ALA A 119 41.32 26.85 6.47
N ASP A 120 41.05 26.37 5.26
CA ASP A 120 39.85 26.66 4.48
C ASP A 120 38.80 25.54 4.57
N ILE A 121 37.53 25.91 4.51
CA ILE A 121 36.40 24.98 4.67
C ILE A 121 36.27 24.04 3.46
N GLU A 122 36.52 24.50 2.23
CA GLU A 122 36.45 23.65 1.04
C GLU A 122 37.57 22.60 1.06
N ASP A 123 38.76 22.99 1.51
CA ASP A 123 39.88 22.06 1.69
C ASP A 123 39.59 21.03 2.80
N MET A 124 39.00 21.44 3.93
CA MET A 124 38.57 20.50 4.98
C MET A 124 37.50 19.51 4.49
N LYS A 125 36.55 19.97 3.66
CA LYS A 125 35.54 19.10 3.03
C LYS A 125 36.21 18.06 2.13
N THR A 126 37.23 18.47 1.37
CA THR A 126 38.00 17.58 0.50
C THR A 126 38.74 16.53 1.31
N GLN A 127 39.45 16.93 2.39
CA GLN A 127 40.11 15.99 3.31
C GLN A 127 39.12 14.98 3.92
N TYR A 128 37.93 15.43 4.29
CA TYR A 128 36.90 14.57 4.86
C TYR A 128 36.35 13.55 3.86
N GLU A 129 36.07 13.97 2.61
CA GLU A 129 35.59 13.07 1.56
C GLU A 129 36.68 12.10 1.09
N GLU A 130 37.94 12.52 1.02
CA GLU A 130 39.08 11.64 0.74
C GLU A 130 39.24 10.56 1.81
N TRP A 131 39.21 10.94 3.09
CA TRP A 131 39.21 9.99 4.20
C TRP A 131 38.05 9.01 4.10
N LYS A 132 36.84 9.53 3.82
CA LYS A 132 35.63 8.73 3.69
C LYS A 132 35.75 7.70 2.56
N ARG A 133 36.23 8.09 1.37
CA ARG A 133 36.48 7.16 0.25
C ARG A 133 37.52 6.10 0.60
N ALA A 134 38.63 6.51 1.22
CA ALA A 134 39.71 5.59 1.59
C ALA A 134 39.28 4.54 2.63
N PHE A 135 38.39 4.88 3.57
CA PHE A 135 38.00 4.01 4.68
C PHE A 135 36.64 3.32 4.55
N LEU A 136 35.69 3.84 3.76
CA LEU A 136 34.34 3.27 3.62
C LEU A 136 34.12 2.50 2.30
N GLU A 137 34.90 2.77 1.25
CA GLU A 137 34.75 2.06 -0.05
C GLU A 137 35.87 1.04 -0.31
N GLY A 138 36.95 1.06 0.49
CA GLY A 138 38.11 0.15 0.36
C GLY A 138 38.13 -1.04 1.32
N GLY A 139 37.04 -1.33 2.04
CA GLY A 139 36.94 -2.39 3.06
C GLY A 139 35.88 -3.43 2.75
#